data_AF-A0A5C8ITZ8-F1
#
_entry.id   AF-A0A5C8ITZ8-F1
#
_cell.length_a   1.000
_cell.length_b   1.000
_cell.length_c   1.000
_cell.angle_alpha   90.00
_cell.angle_beta   90.00
_cell.angle_gamma   90.00
#
_symmetry.space_group_name_H-M   'P 1'
#
loop_
_entity.id
_entity.type
_entity.pdbx_description
1 polymer ?
#
loop_
_entity_poly.entity_id
_entity_poly.type
_entity_poly.pdbx_seq_one_letter_code
_entity_poly.pdbx_strand_id
1 'polypeptide(L)'
;MSRTQLESSIRMKPPQQLVNPGKIYIYGSYLLINEKYKGVHIINNTNPAMPEQLGFLQVPGNIDFAVKKQVLYVDNAVDLVAVNLQDLEHITIAKRIKDAFPPLTPPDGRTGMVSSANAPADAVIVSWELKTNN
;
A
#
# COMPACT_ATOMS: atom_id res chain seq x y z
N MET A 1 11.51 -4.88 6.53
CA MET A 1 11.51 -5.70 5.29
C MET A 1 12.81 -5.42 4.56
N SER A 2 13.53 -6.41 4.00
CA SER A 2 14.76 -6.09 3.24
C SER A 2 14.44 -5.32 1.96
N ARG A 3 15.44 -4.66 1.36
CA ARG A 3 15.25 -3.86 0.15
C ARG A 3 14.73 -4.70 -1.01
N THR A 4 15.35 -5.85 -1.25
CA THR A 4 14.92 -6.79 -2.30
C THR A 4 13.49 -7.26 -2.10
N GLN A 5 13.11 -7.58 -0.86
CA GLN A 5 11.74 -7.99 -0.54
C GLN A 5 10.74 -6.87 -0.82
N LEU A 6 11.07 -5.62 -0.49
CA LEU A 6 10.22 -4.46 -0.76
C LEU A 6 10.00 -4.28 -2.27
N GLU A 7 11.07 -4.36 -3.06
CA GLU A 7 11.00 -4.14 -4.51
C GLU A 7 10.15 -5.20 -5.23
N SER A 8 10.14 -6.44 -4.72
CA SER A 8 9.31 -7.54 -5.24
C SER A 8 7.98 -7.71 -4.50
N SER A 9 7.60 -6.78 -3.62
CA SER A 9 6.45 -6.98 -2.72
C SER A 9 5.09 -6.67 -3.34
N ILE A 10 5.04 -5.85 -4.39
CA ILE A 10 3.80 -5.38 -4.99
C ILE A 10 3.20 -6.46 -5.87
N ARG A 11 1.97 -6.90 -5.54
CA ARG A 11 1.26 -7.95 -6.27
C ARG A 11 -0.24 -7.93 -5.96
N MET A 12 -1.03 -8.42 -6.91
CA MET A 12 -2.44 -8.69 -6.67
C MET A 12 -2.62 -9.87 -5.71
N LYS A 13 -3.67 -9.76 -4.89
CA LYS A 13 -4.19 -10.81 -4.02
C LYS A 13 -5.70 -10.91 -4.21
N PRO A 14 -6.31 -12.05 -3.81
CA PRO A 14 -7.76 -12.16 -3.68
C PRO A 14 -8.34 -11.02 -2.81
N PRO A 15 -9.63 -10.71 -2.98
CA PRO A 15 -10.34 -9.76 -2.11
C PRO A 15 -10.10 -10.01 -0.62
N GLN A 16 -10.02 -8.93 0.15
CA GLN A 16 -9.81 -8.96 1.59
C GLN A 16 -10.85 -8.08 2.29
N GLN A 17 -11.12 -8.38 3.56
CA GLN A 17 -11.94 -7.51 4.40
C GLN A 17 -11.21 -6.20 4.68
N LEU A 18 -11.97 -5.10 4.75
CA LEU A 18 -11.49 -3.81 5.24
C LEU A 18 -11.27 -3.92 6.75
N VAL A 19 -10.08 -3.54 7.24
CA VAL A 19 -9.77 -3.59 8.67
C VAL A 19 -9.46 -2.19 9.19
N ASN A 20 -8.52 -1.49 8.55
CA ASN A 20 -8.10 -0.14 8.92
C ASN A 20 -8.02 0.74 7.66
N PRO A 21 -9.19 1.08 7.07
CA PRO A 21 -9.23 1.86 5.85
C PRO A 21 -8.75 3.30 6.08
N GLY A 22 -8.03 3.82 5.11
CA GLY A 22 -7.63 5.21 5.03
C GLY A 22 -8.44 5.97 3.97
N LYS A 23 -7.74 6.49 2.97
CA LYS A 23 -8.33 7.23 1.85
C LYS A 23 -9.22 6.35 0.98
N ILE A 24 -10.34 6.92 0.55
CA ILE A 24 -11.22 6.40 -0.50
C ILE A 24 -11.14 7.30 -1.74
N TYR A 25 -11.13 6.71 -2.93
CA TYR A 25 -11.06 7.42 -4.20
C TYR A 25 -11.90 6.74 -5.28
N ILE A 26 -12.61 7.52 -6.08
CA ILE A 26 -13.36 7.02 -7.25
C ILE A 26 -12.52 7.25 -8.51
N TYR A 27 -12.30 6.17 -9.27
CA TYR A 27 -11.64 6.20 -10.56
C TYR A 27 -12.52 5.47 -11.59
N GLY A 28 -13.16 6.23 -12.50
CA GLY A 28 -14.19 5.67 -13.38
C GLY A 28 -15.31 5.05 -12.56
N SER A 29 -15.61 3.77 -12.80
CA SER A 29 -16.57 2.99 -12.00
C SER A 29 -15.93 2.24 -10.83
N TYR A 30 -14.63 2.41 -10.55
CA TYR A 30 -13.94 1.70 -9.48
C TYR A 30 -13.84 2.55 -8.21
N LEU A 31 -13.99 1.90 -7.06
CA LEU A 31 -13.56 2.41 -5.77
C LEU A 31 -12.19 1.84 -5.43
N LEU A 32 -11.27 2.74 -5.09
CA LEU A 32 -9.97 2.42 -4.53
C LEU A 32 -9.96 2.84 -3.07
N ILE A 33 -9.65 1.91 -2.17
CA ILE A 33 -9.62 2.18 -0.74
C ILE A 33 -8.26 1.77 -0.18
N ASN A 34 -7.53 2.70 0.41
CA ASN A 34 -6.28 2.39 1.10
C ASN A 34 -6.58 1.56 2.35
N GLU A 35 -5.78 0.51 2.55
CA GLU A 35 -5.67 -0.21 3.81
C GLU A 35 -4.29 0.12 4.41
N LYS A 36 -4.31 0.81 5.55
CA LYS A 36 -3.11 1.44 6.10
C LYS A 36 -1.97 0.43 6.24
N TYR A 37 -0.82 0.77 5.66
CA TYR A 37 0.42 -0.02 5.58
C TYR A 37 0.37 -1.30 4.75
N LYS A 38 -0.78 -1.68 4.19
CA LYS A 38 -0.94 -2.97 3.52
C LYS A 38 -1.15 -2.85 2.01
N GLY A 39 -1.85 -1.82 1.55
CA GLY A 39 -2.09 -1.62 0.12
C GLY A 39 -3.44 -1.00 -0.21
N VAL A 40 -4.01 -1.37 -1.36
CA VAL A 40 -5.21 -0.74 -1.93
C VAL A 40 -6.23 -1.82 -2.32
N HIS A 41 -7.44 -1.70 -1.78
CA HIS A 41 -8.60 -2.48 -2.20
C HIS A 41 -9.14 -1.94 -3.53
N ILE A 42 -9.45 -2.84 -4.46
CA ILE A 42 -10.00 -2.51 -5.78
C ILE A 42 -11.40 -3.10 -5.87
N ILE A 43 -12.40 -2.23 -6.00
CA ILE A 43 -13.81 -2.61 -5.95
C ILE A 43 -14.49 -2.06 -7.21
N ASN A 44 -15.23 -2.90 -7.92
CA ASN A 44 -16.13 -2.47 -8.97
C ASN A 44 -17.38 -1.87 -8.34
N ASN A 45 -17.65 -0.61 -8.66
CA ASN A 45 -18.78 0.16 -8.15
C ASN A 45 -19.72 0.62 -9.28
N THR A 46 -19.78 -0.13 -10.38
CA THR A 46 -20.71 0.13 -11.50
C THR A 46 -22.17 0.08 -11.05
N ASN A 47 -22.50 -0.83 -10.11
CA ASN A 47 -23.75 -0.80 -9.36
C ASN A 47 -23.48 -0.42 -7.89
N PRO A 48 -23.69 0.85 -7.49
CA PRO A 48 -23.43 1.29 -6.12
C PRO A 48 -24.28 0.60 -5.04
N ALA A 49 -25.42 0.01 -5.41
CA ALA A 49 -26.24 -0.77 -4.48
C ALA A 49 -25.66 -2.18 -4.21
N MET A 50 -24.73 -2.64 -5.04
CA MET A 50 -24.10 -3.96 -4.95
C MET A 50 -22.64 -3.90 -5.46
N PRO A 51 -21.72 -3.29 -4.70
CA PRO A 51 -20.31 -3.22 -5.07
C PRO A 51 -19.65 -4.60 -5.02
N GLU A 52 -18.76 -4.87 -5.98
CA GLU A 52 -18.07 -6.15 -6.12
C GLU A 52 -16.58 -5.98 -5.82
N GLN A 53 -16.06 -6.67 -4.80
CA GLN A 53 -14.63 -6.66 -4.51
C GLN A 53 -13.88 -7.47 -5.56
N LEU A 54 -13.03 -6.82 -6.35
CA LEU A 54 -12.27 -7.48 -7.42
C LEU A 54 -10.95 -8.05 -6.90
N GLY A 55 -10.29 -7.36 -5.97
CA GLY A 55 -9.03 -7.82 -5.42
C GLY A 55 -8.38 -6.81 -4.49
N PHE A 56 -7.20 -7.19 -4.01
CA PHE A 56 -6.38 -6.37 -3.15
C PHE A 56 -4.98 -6.23 -3.73
N LEU A 57 -4.60 -5.01 -4.10
CA LEU A 57 -3.24 -4.69 -4.50
C LEU A 57 -2.39 -4.55 -3.24
N GLN A 58 -1.58 -5.57 -2.94
CA GLN A 58 -0.66 -5.51 -1.82
C GLN A 58 0.44 -4.49 -2.12
N VAL A 59 0.61 -3.51 -1.24
CA VAL A 59 1.69 -2.52 -1.27
C VAL A 59 2.12 -2.26 0.18
N PRO A 60 3.13 -2.98 0.70
CA PRO A 60 3.61 -2.77 2.06
C PRO A 60 4.08 -1.33 2.28
N GLY A 61 3.75 -0.74 3.42
CA GLY A 61 4.09 0.66 3.71
C GLY A 61 3.21 1.67 3.00
N ASN A 62 2.10 1.25 2.38
CA ASN A 62 1.21 2.18 1.71
C ASN A 62 0.39 3.01 2.70
N ILE A 63 0.51 4.33 2.65
CA ILE A 63 -0.27 5.30 3.44
C ILE A 63 -1.22 6.07 2.53
N ASP A 64 -0.73 6.54 1.38
CA ASP A 64 -1.51 7.32 0.44
C ASP A 64 -1.32 6.83 -1.00
N PHE A 65 -2.24 7.24 -1.87
CA PHE A 65 -2.14 7.03 -3.30
C PHE A 65 -2.82 8.15 -4.08
N ALA A 66 -2.46 8.27 -5.35
CA ALA A 66 -3.14 9.13 -6.31
C ALA A 66 -3.35 8.39 -7.62
N VAL A 67 -4.38 8.75 -8.37
CA VAL A 67 -4.64 8.18 -9.69
C VAL A 67 -4.58 9.28 -10.73
N LYS A 68 -3.92 9.00 -11.85
CA LYS A 68 -3.96 9.85 -13.04
C LYS A 68 -4.04 8.99 -14.28
N LYS A 69 -5.10 9.17 -15.07
CA LYS A 69 -5.47 8.25 -16.16
C LYS A 69 -5.53 6.82 -15.58
N GLN A 70 -4.84 5.85 -16.17
CA GLN A 70 -4.83 4.45 -15.75
C GLN A 70 -3.65 4.10 -14.83
N VAL A 71 -2.95 5.10 -14.28
CA VAL A 71 -1.77 4.86 -13.43
C VAL A 71 -2.11 5.23 -11.99
N LEU A 72 -1.95 4.25 -11.11
CA LEU A 72 -2.00 4.39 -9.67
C LEU A 72 -0.59 4.67 -9.16
N TYR A 73 -0.42 5.82 -8.52
CA TYR A 73 0.79 6.21 -7.83
C TYR A 73 0.62 5.90 -6.35
N VAL A 74 1.42 4.98 -5.83
CA VAL A 74 1.40 4.55 -4.43
C VAL A 74 2.74 4.85 -3.78
N ASP A 75 2.71 5.21 -2.50
CA ASP A 75 3.88 5.01 -1.66
C ASP A 75 4.04 3.51 -1.36
N ASN A 76 5.29 3.05 -1.41
CA ASN A 76 5.69 1.71 -0.98
C ASN A 76 6.81 1.89 0.04
N ALA A 77 6.40 2.31 1.24
CA ALA A 77 7.27 2.89 2.26
C ALA A 77 8.07 4.09 1.71
N VAL A 78 9.39 3.97 1.58
CA VAL A 78 10.27 5.06 1.13
C VAL A 78 10.22 5.30 -0.38
N ASP A 79 9.61 4.40 -1.15
CA ASP A 79 9.57 4.46 -2.60
C ASP A 79 8.24 5.05 -3.12
N LEU A 80 8.30 5.75 -4.25
CA LEU A 80 7.14 6.07 -5.07
C LEU A 80 7.04 5.07 -6.22
N VAL A 81 5.89 4.42 -6.38
CA VAL A 81 5.68 3.41 -7.41
C VAL A 81 4.46 3.75 -8.27
N ALA A 82 4.66 3.70 -9.59
CA ALA A 82 3.62 3.84 -10.59
C ALA A 82 3.18 2.45 -11.06
N VAL A 83 1.94 2.07 -10.73
CA VAL A 83 1.29 0.81 -11.10
C VAL A 83 0.30 1.07 -12.22
N ASN A 84 0.40 0.34 -13.32
CA ASN A 84 -0.57 0.40 -14.40
C ASN A 84 -1.80 -0.45 -14.04
N LEU A 85 -2.99 0.16 -14.11
CA LEU A 85 -4.29 -0.44 -13.81
C LEU A 85 -5.08 -0.82 -15.08
N GLN A 86 -4.47 -0.79 -16.27
CA GLN A 86 -5.14 -1.13 -17.52
C GLN A 86 -5.68 -2.57 -17.53
N ASP A 87 -4.91 -3.50 -16.97
CA ASP A 87 -5.30 -4.89 -16.75
C ASP A 87 -5.17 -5.18 -15.25
N LEU A 88 -6.30 -5.35 -14.57
CA LEU A 88 -6.36 -5.60 -13.13
C LEU A 88 -6.00 -7.05 -12.77
N GLU A 89 -6.07 -7.98 -13.74
CA GLU A 89 -5.62 -9.36 -13.57
C GLU A 89 -4.09 -9.44 -13.72
N HIS A 90 -3.51 -8.60 -14.57
CA HIS A 90 -2.07 -8.54 -14.86
C HIS A 90 -1.48 -7.15 -14.63
N ILE A 91 -1.45 -6.72 -13.36
CA ILE A 91 -0.84 -5.45 -13.01
C ILE A 91 0.64 -5.39 -13.42
N THR A 92 1.10 -4.22 -13.85
CA THR A 92 2.51 -3.99 -14.19
C THR A 92 3.06 -2.77 -13.49
N ILE A 93 4.32 -2.85 -13.06
CA ILE A 93 5.04 -1.72 -12.47
C ILE A 93 5.66 -0.92 -13.63
N ALA A 94 5.13 0.27 -13.88
CA ALA A 94 5.62 1.15 -14.94
C ALA A 94 6.93 1.84 -14.54
N LYS A 95 7.03 2.25 -13.26
CA LYS A 95 8.22 2.91 -12.72
C LYS A 95 8.26 2.80 -11.19
N ARG A 96 9.47 2.73 -10.65
CA ARG A 96 9.76 2.91 -9.22
C ARG A 96 10.81 4.01 -9.07
N ILE A 97 10.55 4.98 -8.20
CA ILE A 97 11.53 5.97 -7.76
C ILE A 97 11.91 5.59 -6.33
N LYS A 98 13.16 5.16 -6.18
CA LYS A 98 13.71 4.73 -4.90
C LYS A 98 13.90 5.94 -3.98
N ASP A 99 13.60 5.77 -2.69
CA ASP A 99 13.88 6.77 -1.64
C ASP A 99 13.29 8.16 -1.95
N ALA A 100 12.12 8.17 -2.58
CA ALA A 100 11.37 9.38 -2.90
C ALA A 100 10.78 10.06 -1.65
N PHE A 101 10.63 9.31 -0.56
CA PHE A 101 10.03 9.73 0.69
C PHE A 101 10.95 9.44 1.88
N PRO A 102 10.84 10.20 2.99
CA PRO A 102 11.50 9.84 4.23
C PRO A 102 10.97 8.50 4.80
N PRO A 103 11.74 7.81 5.65
CA PRO A 103 11.28 6.62 6.35
C PRO A 103 10.02 6.88 7.19
N LEU A 104 9.17 5.85 7.29
CA LEU A 104 7.95 5.92 8.10
C LEU A 104 8.28 6.15 9.58
N THR A 105 7.66 7.18 10.17
CA THR A 105 7.78 7.47 11.60
C THR A 105 6.69 6.76 12.40
N PRO A 106 6.95 6.44 13.69
CA PRO A 106 5.92 5.93 14.59
C PRO A 106 4.69 6.86 14.64
N PRO A 107 3.46 6.32 14.59
CA PRO A 107 2.24 7.14 14.63
C PRO A 107 2.07 7.97 15.89
N ASP A 108 2.67 7.55 17.00
CA ASP A 108 2.63 8.23 18.30
C ASP A 108 3.77 9.25 18.48
N GLY A 109 4.64 9.41 17.47
CA GLY A 109 5.80 10.29 17.49
C GLY A 109 6.97 9.81 18.37
N ARG A 110 6.89 8.61 18.98
CA ARG A 110 7.93 8.12 19.90
C ARG A 110 9.03 7.38 19.16
N THR A 111 10.07 8.11 18.77
CA THR A 111 11.20 7.56 17.99
C THR A 111 12.22 6.75 18.81
N GLY A 112 12.24 6.90 20.14
CA GLY A 112 13.23 6.26 21.02
C GLY A 112 12.97 4.79 21.38
N MET A 113 11.83 4.21 20.98
CA MET A 113 11.40 2.84 21.35
C MET A 113 11.37 1.88 20.16
N VAL A 114 12.19 2.11 19.14
CA VAL A 114 12.24 1.27 17.94
C VAL A 114 13.40 0.27 18.09
N SER A 115 13.09 -1.01 18.26
CA SER A 115 14.11 -2.07 18.22
C SER A 115 14.30 -2.57 16.78
N SER A 116 15.50 -2.39 16.25
CA SER A 116 15.94 -2.95 14.95
C SER A 116 16.89 -4.13 15.11
N ALA A 117 17.00 -4.71 16.31
CA ALA A 117 18.06 -5.68 16.65
C ALA A 117 18.10 -6.92 15.74
N ASN A 118 16.98 -7.29 15.11
CA ASN A 118 16.87 -8.42 14.19
C ASN A 118 16.57 -8.00 12.74
N ALA A 119 16.67 -6.71 12.42
CA ALA A 119 16.40 -6.20 11.09
C ALA A 119 17.63 -6.39 10.17
N PRO A 120 17.42 -6.74 8.89
CA PRO A 120 18.48 -6.65 7.87
C PRO A 120 19.13 -5.25 7.84
N ALA A 121 20.40 -5.18 7.44
CA ALA A 121 21.11 -3.90 7.34
C ALA A 121 20.46 -2.94 6.32
N ASP A 122 19.77 -3.48 5.31
CA ASP A 122 19.03 -2.75 4.28
C ASP A 122 17.51 -2.67 4.57
N ALA A 123 17.12 -2.88 5.83
CA ALA A 123 15.71 -2.96 6.18
C ALA A 123 14.99 -1.61 6.02
N VAL A 124 13.83 -1.68 5.39
CA VAL A 124 12.85 -0.60 5.30
C VAL A 124 11.69 -0.88 6.26
N ILE A 125 11.26 0.16 6.98
CA ILE A 125 10.07 0.14 7.82
C ILE A 125 8.83 0.23 6.91
N VAL A 126 7.93 -0.75 7.02
CA VAL A 126 6.73 -0.85 6.18
C VAL A 126 5.43 -0.80 6.98
N SER A 127 5.49 -0.85 8.31
CA SER A 127 4.30 -0.76 9.15
C SER A 127 4.71 -0.45 10.60
N TRP A 128 3.73 0.01 11.36
CA TRP A 128 3.77 0.11 12.81
C TRP A 128 2.58 -0.62 13.40
N GLU A 129 2.82 -1.42 14.43
CA GLU A 129 1.80 -2.12 15.19
C GLU A 129 1.83 -1.62 16.63
N LEU A 130 0.67 -1.20 17.13
CA LEU A 130 0.55 -0.81 18.53
C LEU A 130 0.62 -2.07 19.39
N LYS A 131 1.65 -2.19 20.22
CA LYS A 131 1.71 -3.21 21.26
C LYS A 131 1.22 -2.63 22.57
N THR A 132 0.15 -3.18 23.11
CA THR A 132 -0.26 -2.97 24.49
C THR A 132 0.54 -3.93 25.37
N ASN A 133 1.33 -3.41 26.30
CA ASN A 133 1.94 -4.24 27.34
C ASN A 133 0.82 -4.65 28.31
N ASN A 134 0.54 -5.95 28.39
CA ASN A 134 -0.27 -6.55 29.46
C ASN A 134 0.60 -6.81 30.69
#